data_AF-A0AA94HS39-F1
#
_entry.id   AF-A0AA94HS39-F1
#
_cell.length_a   1.000
_cell.length_b   1.000
_cell.length_c   1.000
_cell.angle_alpha   90.00
_cell.angle_beta   90.00
_cell.angle_gamma   90.00
#
_symmetry.space_group_name_H-M   'P 1'
#
loop_
_entity.id
_entity.type
_entity.pdbx_description
1 polymer ?
#
loop_
_entity_poly.entity_id
_entity_poly.type
_entity_poly.pdbx_seq_one_letter_code
_entity_poly.pdbx_strand_id
1 'polypeptide(L)'
;MHSHLTRQQLEALTLRWEQWESEAATRAQKIARARLHLLFLVFRYGGLRLGEALSLEPCRAIDTVTGMMRVSGANAREILLPLSAMRHIRRILSLPQAAKPGFLRFDQGFVRKKFYAVGETMDLPAAMVGPRAIRYSRGLELLALHVPMPLVQKFLGQQGAAQLRAFLKFSGGEACRLLAGQKAGLESAGHNGPAAAADDGTNLFFGVVSGISSGMRKIQVELTTFSDVRLAALCSPEEAGLLELHENQVLSAHVDPARIVVCAEKMSASLVNCLHGVVESLHADMVETFVCLGLPDGTTLRATLDTRAVGKLHLVEGKKVFAYFPAGAVRLLAD
;
A
#
# COMPACT_ATOMS: atom_id res chain seq x y z
N MET A 1 -25.20 1.15 -9.57
CA MET A 1 -24.87 -0.21 -9.09
C MET A 1 -23.38 -0.27 -8.77
N HIS A 2 -23.01 -0.62 -7.53
CA HIS A 2 -21.62 -0.82 -7.15
C HIS A 2 -21.11 -2.08 -7.85
N SER A 3 -20.07 -1.95 -8.68
CA SER A 3 -19.45 -3.08 -9.39
C SER A 3 -18.12 -3.49 -8.74
N HIS A 4 -17.88 -3.05 -7.51
CA HIS A 4 -16.68 -3.33 -6.73
C HIS A 4 -17.06 -3.96 -5.39
N LEU A 5 -16.19 -4.82 -4.88
CA LEU A 5 -16.24 -5.38 -3.53
C LEU A 5 -15.70 -4.38 -2.50
N THR A 6 -16.37 -4.26 -1.36
CA THR A 6 -15.87 -3.56 -0.16
C THR A 6 -14.75 -4.37 0.53
N ARG A 7 -14.05 -3.76 1.51
CA ARG A 7 -13.03 -4.46 2.33
C ARG A 7 -13.59 -5.74 2.96
N GLN A 8 -14.73 -5.64 3.65
CA GLN A 8 -15.38 -6.78 4.29
C GLN A 8 -15.78 -7.87 3.28
N GLN A 9 -16.27 -7.48 2.09
CA GLN A 9 -16.60 -8.45 1.04
C GLN A 9 -15.34 -9.11 0.44
N LEU A 10 -14.23 -8.38 0.33
CA LEU A 10 -12.94 -8.94 -0.10
C LEU A 10 -12.38 -9.93 0.91
N GLU A 11 -12.50 -9.64 2.21
CA GLU A 11 -12.12 -10.55 3.30
C GLU A 11 -12.99 -11.81 3.29
N ALA A 12 -14.32 -11.66 3.22
CA ALA A 12 -15.25 -12.78 3.11
C ALA A 12 -14.97 -13.64 1.86
N LEU A 13 -14.69 -13.00 0.72
CA LEU A 13 -14.37 -13.71 -0.52
C LEU A 13 -13.04 -14.49 -0.38
N THR A 14 -12.06 -13.93 0.34
CA THR A 14 -10.79 -14.60 0.62
C THR A 14 -11.03 -15.90 1.40
N LEU A 15 -11.78 -15.83 2.50
CA LEU A 15 -12.15 -17.00 3.30
C LEU A 15 -12.94 -18.03 2.46
N ARG A 16 -13.85 -17.58 1.59
CA ARG A 16 -14.59 -18.47 0.72
C ARG A 16 -13.68 -19.21 -0.27
N TRP A 17 -12.69 -18.55 -0.84
CA TRP A 17 -11.71 -19.20 -1.73
C TRP A 17 -10.87 -20.25 -1.01
N GLU A 18 -10.47 -19.99 0.23
CA GLU A 18 -9.76 -20.95 1.07
C GLU A 18 -10.62 -22.19 1.34
N GLN A 19 -11.87 -22.00 1.75
CA GLN A 19 -12.81 -23.09 1.98
C GLN A 19 -13.12 -23.86 0.69
N TRP A 20 -13.36 -23.17 -0.41
CA TRP A 20 -13.62 -23.80 -1.70
C TRP A 20 -12.43 -24.64 -2.16
N GLU A 21 -11.20 -24.22 -1.90
CA GLU A 21 -10.03 -25.03 -2.23
C GLU A 21 -9.92 -26.29 -1.35
N SER A 22 -10.25 -26.18 -0.06
CA SER A 22 -10.17 -27.30 0.89
C SER A 22 -11.24 -28.38 0.66
N GLU A 23 -12.40 -28.01 0.09
CA GLU A 23 -13.49 -28.91 -0.30
C GLU A 23 -13.13 -29.90 -1.44
N ALA A 24 -11.94 -29.81 -2.04
CA ALA A 24 -11.54 -30.73 -3.11
C ALA A 24 -11.34 -32.17 -2.61
N ALA A 25 -12.10 -33.12 -3.18
CA ALA A 25 -12.07 -34.52 -2.76
C ALA A 25 -10.88 -35.30 -3.36
N THR A 26 -10.66 -35.18 -4.67
CA THR A 26 -9.63 -35.97 -5.37
C THR A 26 -8.31 -35.22 -5.49
N ARG A 27 -7.19 -35.95 -5.64
CA ARG A 27 -5.87 -35.34 -5.83
C ARG A 27 -5.82 -34.39 -7.03
N ALA A 28 -6.45 -34.76 -8.14
CA ALA A 28 -6.53 -33.92 -9.34
C ALA A 28 -7.32 -32.63 -9.07
N GLN A 29 -8.43 -32.73 -8.35
CA GLN A 29 -9.21 -31.57 -7.93
C GLN A 29 -8.42 -30.67 -6.98
N LYS A 30 -7.72 -31.24 -5.99
CA LYS A 30 -6.89 -30.48 -5.04
C LYS A 30 -5.85 -29.63 -5.77
N ILE A 31 -5.14 -30.21 -6.74
CA ILE A 31 -4.16 -29.48 -7.55
C ILE A 31 -4.85 -28.39 -8.39
N ALA A 32 -5.97 -28.70 -9.05
CA ALA A 32 -6.67 -27.73 -9.88
C ALA A 32 -7.22 -26.54 -9.06
N ARG A 33 -7.78 -26.80 -7.87
CA ARG A 33 -8.29 -25.75 -6.98
C ARG A 33 -7.16 -24.95 -6.35
N ALA A 34 -6.05 -25.58 -5.95
CA ALA A 34 -4.84 -24.89 -5.48
C ALA A 34 -4.30 -23.90 -6.53
N ARG A 35 -4.26 -24.29 -7.81
CA ARG A 35 -3.87 -23.40 -8.92
C ARG A 35 -4.81 -22.20 -9.07
N LEU A 36 -6.13 -22.42 -9.01
CA LEU A 36 -7.13 -21.35 -9.10
C LEU A 36 -7.11 -20.43 -7.87
N HIS A 37 -6.88 -21.00 -6.68
CA HIS A 37 -6.71 -20.23 -5.46
C HIS A 37 -5.46 -19.35 -5.54
N LEU A 38 -4.34 -19.86 -6.06
CA LEU A 38 -3.16 -19.03 -6.31
C LEU A 38 -3.45 -17.88 -7.29
N LEU A 39 -4.23 -18.12 -8.35
CA LEU A 39 -4.71 -17.05 -9.23
C LEU A 39 -5.51 -15.99 -8.46
N PHE A 40 -6.43 -16.41 -7.59
CA PHE A 40 -7.18 -15.47 -6.74
C PHE A 40 -6.25 -14.63 -5.87
N LEU A 41 -5.29 -15.25 -5.19
CA LEU A 41 -4.34 -14.56 -4.31
C LEU A 41 -3.49 -13.52 -5.07
N VAL A 42 -2.99 -13.84 -6.26
CA VAL A 42 -2.20 -12.88 -7.04
C VAL A 42 -3.03 -11.77 -7.68
N PHE A 43 -4.34 -11.97 -7.91
CA PHE A 43 -5.25 -10.88 -8.28
C PHE A 43 -5.57 -9.99 -7.08
N ARG A 44 -5.88 -10.60 -5.93
CA ARG A 44 -6.30 -9.93 -4.70
C ARG A 44 -5.16 -9.12 -4.06
N TYR A 45 -4.01 -9.75 -3.87
CA TYR A 45 -2.89 -9.18 -3.12
C TYR A 45 -1.74 -8.70 -4.01
N GLY A 46 -1.64 -9.26 -5.22
CA GLY A 46 -0.66 -8.82 -6.23
C GLY A 46 -1.20 -7.83 -7.25
N GLY A 47 -2.52 -7.63 -7.32
CA GLY A 47 -3.12 -6.76 -8.33
C GLY A 47 -2.78 -7.16 -9.76
N LEU A 48 -2.47 -8.43 -10.07
CA LEU A 48 -2.06 -8.86 -11.42
C LEU A 48 -3.19 -8.75 -12.45
N ARG A 49 -2.83 -8.49 -13.71
CA ARG A 49 -3.76 -8.69 -14.84
C ARG A 49 -3.96 -10.19 -15.06
N LEU A 50 -5.09 -10.57 -15.65
CA LEU A 50 -5.35 -11.97 -16.01
C LEU A 50 -4.21 -12.54 -16.88
N GLY A 51 -3.77 -11.82 -17.91
CA GLY A 51 -2.65 -12.27 -18.76
C GLY A 51 -1.31 -12.37 -18.02
N GLU A 52 -1.04 -11.46 -17.07
CA GLU A 52 0.17 -11.50 -16.23
C GLU A 52 0.15 -12.77 -15.34
N ALA A 53 -0.97 -13.03 -14.66
CA ALA A 53 -1.08 -14.17 -13.75
C ALA A 53 -1.02 -15.52 -14.48
N LEU A 54 -1.61 -15.64 -15.67
CA LEU A 54 -1.57 -16.87 -16.46
C LEU A 54 -0.18 -17.17 -17.06
N SER A 55 0.67 -16.15 -17.17
CA SER A 55 2.05 -16.28 -17.68
C SER A 55 3.09 -16.34 -16.56
N LEU A 56 2.65 -16.23 -15.29
CA LEU A 56 3.53 -16.21 -14.14
C LEU A 56 4.07 -17.62 -13.86
N GLU A 57 5.38 -17.73 -13.68
CA GLU A 57 6.06 -18.93 -13.17
C GLU A 57 6.30 -18.77 -11.65
N PRO A 58 5.42 -19.29 -10.78
CA PRO A 58 5.32 -18.80 -9.41
C PRO A 58 6.55 -19.07 -8.55
N CYS A 59 7.17 -20.26 -8.68
CA CYS A 59 8.37 -20.62 -7.92
C CYS A 59 9.60 -19.76 -8.27
N ARG A 60 9.60 -19.10 -9.43
CA ARG A 60 10.67 -18.16 -9.83
C ARG A 60 10.32 -16.71 -9.50
N ALA A 61 9.03 -16.39 -9.56
CA ALA A 61 8.54 -15.02 -9.39
C ALA A 61 8.34 -14.64 -7.92
N ILE A 62 8.06 -15.61 -7.04
CA ILE A 62 7.73 -15.36 -5.63
C ILE A 62 8.84 -15.91 -4.75
N ASP A 63 9.51 -15.03 -4.02
CA ASP A 63 10.38 -15.40 -2.91
C ASP A 63 9.51 -15.81 -1.72
N THR A 64 9.49 -17.10 -1.41
CA THR A 64 8.70 -17.63 -0.31
C THR A 64 9.23 -17.24 1.07
N VAL A 65 10.49 -16.81 1.19
CA VAL A 65 11.06 -16.37 2.46
C VAL A 65 10.56 -14.96 2.76
N THR A 66 10.85 -14.01 1.87
CA THR A 66 10.54 -12.58 2.06
C THR A 66 9.10 -12.22 1.73
N GLY A 67 8.41 -13.03 0.91
CA GLY A 67 7.08 -12.69 0.38
C GLY A 67 7.12 -11.72 -0.81
N MET A 68 8.31 -11.40 -1.31
CA MET A 68 8.46 -10.53 -2.47
C MET A 68 8.07 -11.25 -3.76
N MET A 69 7.14 -10.67 -4.51
CA MET A 69 6.74 -11.15 -5.83
C MET A 69 7.20 -10.19 -6.92
N ARG A 70 7.93 -10.72 -7.91
CA ARG A 70 8.35 -9.99 -9.10
C ARG A 70 7.40 -10.26 -10.26
N VAL A 71 6.79 -9.20 -10.78
CA VAL A 71 6.07 -9.23 -12.05
C VAL A 71 7.05 -8.77 -13.13
N SER A 72 7.25 -9.58 -14.16
CA SER A 72 8.14 -9.29 -15.28
C SER A 72 7.38 -8.70 -16.48
N GLY A 73 8.12 -8.17 -17.47
CA GLY A 73 7.58 -7.66 -18.73
C GLY A 73 7.33 -6.15 -18.71
N ALA A 74 6.47 -5.66 -19.61
CA ALA A 74 6.27 -4.23 -19.83
C ALA A 74 5.69 -3.46 -18.62
N ASN A 75 5.05 -4.15 -17.66
CA ASN A 75 4.57 -3.55 -16.41
C ASN A 75 5.37 -4.08 -15.20
N ALA A 76 6.69 -4.22 -15.36
CA ALA A 76 7.56 -4.79 -14.35
C ALA A 76 7.45 -4.03 -13.02
N ARG A 77 7.35 -4.78 -11.94
CA ARG A 77 7.24 -4.25 -10.57
C ARG A 77 7.48 -5.36 -9.56
N GLU A 78 7.91 -4.94 -8.38
CA GLU A 78 8.01 -5.80 -7.22
C GLU A 78 6.85 -5.49 -6.25
N ILE A 79 6.31 -6.53 -5.63
CA ILE A 79 5.13 -6.43 -4.77
C ILE A 79 5.37 -7.31 -3.54
N LEU A 80 5.30 -6.70 -2.36
CA LEU A 80 5.30 -7.46 -1.12
C LEU A 80 3.91 -8.05 -0.88
N LEU A 81 3.84 -9.38 -0.78
CA LEU A 81 2.60 -10.09 -0.48
C LEU A 81 2.41 -10.19 1.04
N PRO A 82 1.19 -9.95 1.57
CA PRO A 82 0.95 -10.01 3.00
C PRO A 82 1.09 -11.44 3.53
N LEU A 83 1.47 -11.57 4.81
CA LEU A 83 1.69 -12.85 5.48
C LEU A 83 0.47 -13.79 5.41
N SER A 84 -0.74 -13.22 5.50
CA SER A 84 -1.99 -13.96 5.35
C SER A 84 -2.06 -14.70 4.02
N ALA A 85 -1.74 -14.04 2.90
CA ALA A 85 -1.66 -14.66 1.59
C ALA A 85 -0.47 -15.64 1.50
N MET A 86 0.69 -15.28 2.07
CA MET A 86 1.90 -16.09 1.98
C MET A 86 1.77 -17.47 2.62
N ARG A 87 0.94 -17.61 3.66
CA ARG A 87 0.62 -18.93 4.24
C ARG A 87 0.06 -19.89 3.18
N HIS A 88 -0.93 -19.45 2.41
CA HIS A 88 -1.56 -20.27 1.37
C HIS A 88 -0.64 -20.43 0.15
N ILE A 89 0.08 -19.38 -0.24
CA ILE A 89 1.03 -19.42 -1.35
C ILE A 89 2.14 -20.44 -1.08
N ARG A 90 2.80 -20.40 0.08
CA ARG A 90 3.85 -21.38 0.45
C ARG A 90 3.35 -22.81 0.36
N ARG A 91 2.15 -23.08 0.88
CA ARG A 91 1.51 -24.40 0.80
C ARG A 91 1.21 -24.81 -0.66
N ILE A 92 0.74 -23.90 -1.50
CA ILE A 92 0.47 -24.22 -2.91
C ILE A 92 1.78 -24.45 -3.67
N LEU A 93 2.82 -23.67 -3.38
CA LEU A 93 4.13 -23.78 -4.02
C LEU A 93 4.95 -24.98 -3.53
N SER A 94 4.60 -25.61 -2.42
CA SER A 94 5.18 -26.89 -2.00
C SER A 94 4.66 -28.10 -2.79
N LEU A 95 3.61 -27.92 -3.61
CA LEU A 95 3.14 -28.96 -4.53
C LEU A 95 4.21 -29.23 -5.60
N PRO A 96 4.55 -30.51 -5.88
CA PRO A 96 5.52 -30.83 -6.95
C PRO A 96 5.13 -30.29 -8.33
N GLN A 97 3.83 -30.08 -8.56
CA GLN A 97 3.32 -29.52 -9.82
C GLN A 97 3.63 -28.03 -9.98
N ALA A 98 3.84 -27.29 -8.88
CA ALA A 98 4.09 -25.85 -8.91
C ALA A 98 5.42 -25.50 -9.59
N ALA A 99 6.39 -26.42 -9.57
CA ALA A 99 7.66 -26.28 -10.26
C ALA A 99 7.60 -26.56 -11.77
N LYS A 100 6.45 -27.07 -12.28
CA LYS A 100 6.29 -27.38 -13.71
C LYS A 100 5.96 -26.10 -14.50
N PRO A 101 6.56 -25.91 -15.69
CA PRO A 101 6.21 -24.79 -16.56
C PRO A 101 4.71 -24.73 -16.86
N GLY A 102 4.15 -23.53 -16.90
CA GLY A 102 2.74 -23.34 -17.18
C GLY A 102 1.82 -23.81 -16.05
N PHE A 103 2.32 -23.90 -14.80
CA PHE A 103 1.48 -24.24 -13.65
C PHE A 103 0.25 -23.33 -13.53
N LEU A 104 0.34 -22.05 -13.87
CA LEU A 104 -0.82 -21.15 -13.86
C LEU A 104 -1.50 -20.98 -15.22
N ARG A 105 -1.12 -21.77 -16.24
CA ARG A 105 -1.73 -21.68 -17.57
C ARG A 105 -3.13 -22.30 -17.57
N PHE A 106 -4.12 -21.46 -17.85
CA PHE A 106 -5.51 -21.82 -18.07
C PHE A 106 -6.09 -21.03 -19.23
N ASP A 107 -7.20 -21.52 -19.78
CA ASP A 107 -8.06 -20.69 -20.62
C ASP A 107 -8.66 -19.54 -19.79
N GLN A 108 -8.72 -18.34 -20.38
CA GLN A 108 -9.24 -17.14 -19.71
C GLN A 108 -10.74 -17.25 -19.41
N GLY A 109 -11.50 -17.85 -20.32
CA GLY A 109 -12.93 -18.10 -20.12
C GLY A 109 -13.18 -19.07 -18.97
N PHE A 110 -12.38 -20.14 -18.88
CA PHE A 110 -12.43 -21.09 -17.77
C PHE A 110 -12.17 -20.42 -16.41
N VAL A 111 -11.13 -19.60 -16.30
CA VAL A 111 -10.83 -18.86 -15.06
C VAL A 111 -12.00 -17.98 -14.66
N ARG A 112 -12.53 -17.18 -15.59
CA ARG A 112 -13.69 -16.31 -15.32
C ARG A 112 -14.90 -17.09 -14.83
N LYS A 113 -15.26 -18.20 -15.50
CA LYS A 113 -16.37 -19.07 -15.10
C LYS A 113 -16.20 -19.60 -13.67
N LYS A 114 -14.98 -20.00 -13.29
CA LYS A 114 -14.71 -20.48 -11.92
C LYS A 114 -14.81 -19.38 -10.88
N PHE A 115 -14.33 -18.18 -11.18
CA PHE A 115 -14.47 -17.03 -10.28
C PHE A 115 -15.93 -16.64 -10.06
N TYR A 116 -16.74 -16.68 -11.13
CA TYR A 116 -18.18 -16.42 -11.01
C TYR A 116 -18.87 -17.49 -10.16
N ALA A 117 -18.57 -18.77 -10.39
CA ALA A 117 -19.15 -19.86 -9.61
C ALA A 117 -18.80 -19.79 -8.11
N VAL A 118 -17.58 -19.36 -7.74
CA VAL A 118 -17.24 -19.16 -6.32
C VAL A 118 -18.01 -17.98 -5.74
N GLY A 119 -18.09 -16.85 -6.47
CA GLY A 119 -18.85 -15.68 -6.02
C GLY A 119 -20.36 -15.92 -5.89
N GLU A 120 -20.93 -16.75 -6.76
CA GLU A 120 -22.34 -17.16 -6.72
C GLU A 120 -22.69 -17.85 -5.39
N THR A 121 -21.77 -18.61 -4.80
CA THR A 121 -21.98 -19.21 -3.46
C THR A 121 -22.05 -18.20 -2.30
N MET A 122 -21.79 -16.93 -2.59
CA MET A 122 -21.87 -15.80 -1.66
C MET A 122 -22.92 -14.78 -2.09
N ASP A 123 -23.78 -15.12 -3.06
CA ASP A 123 -24.75 -14.22 -3.68
C ASP A 123 -24.12 -12.94 -4.28
N LEU A 124 -22.85 -13.02 -4.69
CA LEU A 124 -22.13 -11.90 -5.29
C LEU A 124 -22.31 -11.87 -6.81
N PRO A 125 -22.66 -10.71 -7.40
CA PRO A 125 -22.77 -10.58 -8.86
C PRO A 125 -21.45 -10.88 -9.59
N ALA A 126 -21.54 -11.57 -10.73
CA ALA A 126 -20.38 -11.90 -11.57
C ALA A 126 -19.50 -10.67 -11.93
N ALA A 127 -20.14 -9.50 -12.08
CA ALA A 127 -19.47 -8.23 -12.37
C ALA A 127 -18.47 -7.79 -11.27
N MET A 128 -18.64 -8.26 -10.02
CA MET A 128 -17.82 -7.90 -8.86
C MET A 128 -16.69 -8.89 -8.59
N VAL A 129 -16.83 -10.14 -9.01
CA VAL A 129 -15.91 -11.25 -8.63
C VAL A 129 -15.00 -11.70 -9.76
N GLY A 130 -15.10 -11.12 -10.96
CA GLY A 130 -14.14 -11.40 -12.04
C GLY A 130 -12.71 -10.93 -11.72
N PRO A 131 -11.66 -11.48 -12.35
CA PRO A 131 -10.26 -11.12 -12.07
C PRO A 131 -9.97 -9.62 -12.10
N ARG A 132 -10.54 -8.91 -13.08
CA ARG A 132 -10.40 -7.45 -13.20
C ARG A 132 -11.11 -6.70 -12.06
N ALA A 133 -12.30 -7.17 -11.67
CA ALA A 133 -13.08 -6.53 -10.63
C ALA A 133 -12.38 -6.68 -9.27
N ILE A 134 -11.91 -7.88 -8.92
CA ILE A 134 -11.12 -8.12 -7.70
C ILE A 134 -9.86 -7.25 -7.68
N ARG A 135 -9.10 -7.20 -8.80
CA ARG A 135 -7.92 -6.35 -8.94
C ARG A 135 -8.23 -4.88 -8.69
N TYR A 136 -9.31 -4.35 -9.27
CA TYR A 136 -9.69 -2.94 -9.09
C TYR A 136 -10.30 -2.67 -7.72
N SER A 137 -11.02 -3.62 -7.14
CA SER A 137 -11.47 -3.57 -5.75
C SER A 137 -10.30 -3.48 -4.78
N ARG A 138 -9.21 -4.24 -4.99
CA ARG A 138 -7.97 -4.04 -4.22
C ARG A 138 -7.41 -2.62 -4.40
N GLY A 139 -7.39 -2.11 -5.63
CA GLY A 139 -6.94 -0.74 -5.89
C GLY A 139 -7.77 0.31 -5.15
N LEU A 140 -9.09 0.16 -5.12
CA LEU A 140 -10.00 1.03 -4.36
C LEU A 140 -9.80 0.90 -2.86
N GLU A 141 -9.61 -0.32 -2.35
CA GLU A 141 -9.31 -0.57 -0.94
C GLU A 141 -8.00 0.12 -0.51
N LEU A 142 -6.95 0.06 -1.34
CA LEU A 142 -5.71 0.79 -1.08
C LEU A 142 -5.93 2.31 -1.06
N LEU A 143 -6.72 2.85 -1.99
CA LEU A 143 -7.08 4.27 -1.97
C LEU A 143 -7.87 4.65 -0.72
N ALA A 144 -8.80 3.80 -0.28
CA ALA A 144 -9.58 4.02 0.94
C ALA A 144 -8.70 3.97 2.20
N LEU A 145 -7.60 3.22 2.17
CA LEU A 145 -6.53 3.22 3.18
C LEU A 145 -5.52 4.37 2.98
N HIS A 146 -5.86 5.38 2.19
CA HIS A 146 -5.03 6.57 1.93
C HIS A 146 -3.69 6.29 1.23
N VAL A 147 -3.54 5.12 0.58
CA VAL A 147 -2.37 4.87 -0.27
C VAL A 147 -2.39 5.83 -1.45
N PRO A 148 -1.32 6.61 -1.68
CA PRO A 148 -1.26 7.58 -2.77
C PRO A 148 -1.54 6.96 -4.14
N MET A 149 -2.30 7.69 -4.96
CA MET A 149 -2.68 7.22 -6.30
C MET A 149 -1.48 6.78 -7.18
N PRO A 150 -0.32 7.46 -7.19
CA PRO A 150 0.85 6.98 -7.94
C PRO A 150 1.32 5.59 -7.48
N LEU A 151 1.30 5.31 -6.18
CA LEU A 151 1.64 3.99 -5.64
C LEU A 151 0.60 2.93 -5.99
N VAL A 152 -0.70 3.27 -5.96
CA VAL A 152 -1.77 2.37 -6.43
C VAL A 152 -1.63 2.08 -7.93
N GLN A 153 -1.27 3.06 -8.75
CA GLN A 153 -0.99 2.88 -10.17
C GLN A 153 0.21 1.96 -10.40
N LYS A 154 1.31 2.18 -9.66
CA LYS A 154 2.50 1.31 -9.69
C LYS A 154 2.15 -0.11 -9.27
N PHE A 155 1.41 -0.30 -8.17
CA PHE A 155 0.94 -1.60 -7.68
C PHE A 155 0.08 -2.33 -8.73
N LEU A 156 -0.83 -1.62 -9.38
CA LEU A 156 -1.63 -2.17 -10.48
C LEU A 156 -0.81 -2.34 -11.77
N GLY A 157 0.42 -1.84 -11.84
CA GLY A 157 1.24 -1.87 -13.05
C GLY A 157 0.56 -1.15 -14.22
N GLN A 158 -0.05 0.01 -13.99
CA GLN A 158 -0.67 0.81 -15.05
C GLN A 158 0.42 1.61 -15.79
N GLN A 159 0.48 1.48 -17.12
CA GLN A 159 1.52 2.06 -17.97
C GLN A 159 0.94 3.01 -19.02
N GLY A 160 -0.23 3.62 -18.77
CA GLY A 160 -0.81 4.59 -19.69
C GLY A 160 -2.18 5.12 -19.34
N ALA A 161 -2.55 6.25 -19.97
CA ALA A 161 -3.76 7.01 -19.69
C ALA A 161 -5.06 6.19 -19.87
N ALA A 162 -5.10 5.25 -20.82
CA ALA A 162 -6.27 4.40 -21.03
C ALA A 162 -6.54 3.46 -19.84
N GLN A 163 -5.50 2.88 -19.25
CA GLN A 163 -5.61 1.97 -18.12
C GLN A 163 -5.99 2.72 -16.84
N LEU A 164 -5.41 3.90 -16.66
CA LEU A 164 -5.77 4.84 -15.61
C LEU A 164 -7.25 5.24 -15.71
N ARG A 165 -7.69 5.70 -16.90
CA ARG A 165 -9.08 6.07 -17.16
C ARG A 165 -10.04 4.92 -16.89
N ALA A 166 -9.65 3.70 -17.25
CA ALA A 166 -10.44 2.49 -17.02
C ALA A 166 -10.60 2.16 -15.53
N PHE A 167 -9.60 2.47 -14.70
CA PHE A 167 -9.69 2.34 -13.25
C PHE A 167 -10.49 3.49 -12.62
N LEU A 168 -10.24 4.74 -13.03
CA LEU A 168 -10.99 5.90 -12.54
C LEU A 168 -12.49 5.80 -12.81
N LYS A 169 -12.90 5.26 -13.98
CA LYS A 169 -14.31 5.05 -14.32
C LYS A 169 -14.92 3.79 -13.70
N PHE A 170 -14.12 2.92 -13.10
CA PHE A 170 -14.62 1.67 -12.52
C PHE A 170 -15.61 1.93 -11.38
N SER A 171 -16.60 1.05 -11.23
CA SER A 171 -17.70 1.18 -10.28
C SER A 171 -18.34 2.57 -10.26
N GLY A 172 -18.52 3.17 -11.45
CA GLY A 172 -19.17 4.46 -11.60
C GLY A 172 -18.37 5.63 -11.03
N GLY A 173 -17.03 5.56 -11.02
CA GLY A 173 -16.20 6.68 -10.59
C GLY A 173 -15.73 6.61 -9.13
N GLU A 174 -15.74 5.43 -8.51
CA GLU A 174 -15.49 5.31 -7.06
C GLU A 174 -14.11 5.84 -6.66
N ALA A 175 -13.07 5.57 -7.46
CA ALA A 175 -11.74 6.10 -7.22
C ALA A 175 -11.73 7.63 -7.20
N CYS A 176 -12.47 8.27 -8.12
CA CYS A 176 -12.59 9.73 -8.14
C CYS A 176 -13.34 10.25 -6.90
N ARG A 177 -14.38 9.55 -6.44
CA ARG A 177 -15.12 9.91 -5.22
C ARG A 177 -14.25 9.81 -3.98
N LEU A 178 -13.46 8.73 -3.84
CA LEU A 178 -12.52 8.58 -2.71
C LEU A 178 -11.48 9.70 -2.71
N LEU A 179 -10.88 9.99 -3.87
CA LEU A 179 -9.90 11.07 -4.02
C LEU A 179 -10.52 12.46 -3.77
N ALA A 180 -11.75 12.69 -4.23
CA ALA A 180 -12.47 13.93 -3.98
C ALA A 180 -12.89 14.07 -2.51
N GLY A 181 -13.31 12.99 -1.85
CA GLY A 181 -13.62 12.97 -0.42
C GLY A 181 -12.39 13.22 0.44
N GLN A 182 -11.23 12.68 0.04
CA GLN A 182 -9.95 13.01 0.68
C GLN A 182 -9.61 14.50 0.53
N LYS A 183 -9.82 15.08 -0.66
CA LYS A 183 -9.63 16.53 -0.90
C LYS A 183 -10.65 17.40 -0.15
N ALA A 184 -11.92 16.99 -0.09
CA ALA A 184 -12.98 17.74 0.58
C ALA A 184 -12.89 17.63 2.11
N GLY A 185 -12.36 16.52 2.64
CA GLY A 185 -11.98 16.41 4.04
C GLY A 185 -10.84 17.38 4.40
N LEU A 186 -9.88 17.56 3.48
CA LEU A 186 -8.83 18.57 3.60
C LEU A 186 -9.36 20.01 3.53
N GLU A 187 -10.45 20.28 2.79
CA GLU A 187 -11.03 21.63 2.63
C GLU A 187 -12.07 21.98 3.73
N SER A 188 -12.86 21.00 4.19
CA SER A 188 -13.90 21.19 5.23
C SER A 188 -13.32 21.30 6.65
N ALA A 189 -12.10 20.80 6.89
CA ALA A 189 -11.40 20.95 8.18
C ALA A 189 -10.88 22.38 8.42
N GLY A 190 -10.91 23.25 7.41
CA GLY A 190 -10.33 24.60 7.47
C GLY A 190 -11.25 25.73 7.96
N HIS A 191 -12.42 25.46 8.57
CA HIS A 191 -13.40 26.55 8.82
C HIS A 191 -14.08 26.66 10.18
N ASN A 192 -13.73 25.91 11.24
CA ASN A 192 -14.33 26.15 12.57
C ASN A 192 -13.35 25.94 13.74
N GLY A 193 -12.81 27.05 14.27
CA GLY A 193 -12.37 27.15 15.68
C GLY A 193 -10.85 27.13 15.94
N PRO A 194 -10.35 27.88 16.95
CA PRO A 194 -8.92 28.07 17.17
C PRO A 194 -8.27 26.95 18.01
N ALA A 195 -7.01 26.66 17.69
CA ALA A 195 -6.00 26.03 18.55
C ALA A 195 -6.29 24.63 19.14
N ALA A 196 -6.07 23.58 18.35
CA ALA A 196 -5.38 22.35 18.76
C ALA A 196 -5.18 21.46 17.52
N ALA A 197 -3.95 21.00 17.30
CA ALA A 197 -3.52 20.23 16.13
C ALA A 197 -4.49 19.09 15.77
N ALA A 198 -5.18 19.23 14.64
CA ALA A 198 -5.98 18.18 14.03
C ALA A 198 -5.07 17.31 13.14
N ASP A 199 -5.01 16.03 13.50
CA ASP A 199 -4.17 14.98 12.93
C ASP A 199 -4.84 14.44 11.66
N ASP A 200 -4.59 15.09 10.53
CA ASP A 200 -5.32 14.96 9.25
C ASP A 200 -4.82 13.82 8.32
N GLY A 201 -4.12 12.80 8.84
CA GLY A 201 -3.57 11.70 8.02
C GLY A 201 -2.52 12.14 6.98
N THR A 202 -2.03 13.38 7.10
CA THR A 202 -0.91 13.93 6.34
C THR A 202 0.39 13.28 6.81
N ASN A 203 1.38 13.04 5.94
CA ASN A 203 2.62 12.34 6.32
C ASN A 203 2.43 10.94 6.93
N LEU A 204 1.42 10.20 6.47
CA LEU A 204 1.24 8.80 6.82
C LEU A 204 2.04 7.90 5.87
N PHE A 205 2.92 7.10 6.44
CA PHE A 205 3.77 6.16 5.72
C PHE A 205 3.44 4.73 6.14
N PHE A 206 3.28 3.84 5.17
CA PHE A 206 3.10 2.42 5.46
C PHE A 206 4.42 1.68 5.26
N GLY A 207 4.82 0.88 6.24
CA GLY A 207 6.06 0.15 6.18
C GLY A 207 6.05 -1.13 7.00
N VAL A 208 7.04 -1.95 6.72
CA VAL A 208 7.33 -3.16 7.48
C VAL A 208 8.30 -2.79 8.59
N VAL A 209 8.02 -3.26 9.81
CA VAL A 209 8.95 -3.18 10.94
C VAL A 209 10.19 -4.02 10.61
N SER A 210 11.26 -3.33 10.26
CA SER A 210 12.55 -3.90 9.83
C SER A 210 13.57 -4.03 10.96
N GLY A 211 13.29 -3.46 12.13
CA GLY A 211 14.13 -3.61 13.31
C GLY A 211 13.47 -3.01 14.56
N ILE A 212 13.75 -3.61 15.71
CA ILE A 212 13.27 -3.14 17.02
C ILE A 212 14.44 -3.09 17.99
N SER A 213 14.61 -1.97 18.68
CA SER A 213 15.63 -1.79 19.72
C SER A 213 14.98 -1.28 20.99
N SER A 214 15.02 -2.09 22.06
CA SER A 214 14.40 -1.75 23.34
C SER A 214 15.41 -1.06 24.26
N GLY A 215 15.07 0.14 24.73
CA GLY A 215 15.78 0.86 25.78
C GLY A 215 14.97 0.92 27.08
N MET A 216 15.56 1.42 28.17
CA MET A 216 14.92 1.43 29.49
C MET A 216 13.60 2.23 29.57
N ARG A 217 13.44 3.26 28.73
CA ARG A 217 12.26 4.17 28.75
C ARG A 217 11.47 4.21 27.45
N LYS A 218 12.09 3.81 26.35
CA LYS A 218 11.55 3.93 24.99
C LYS A 218 12.01 2.76 24.16
N ILE A 219 11.17 2.39 23.20
CA ILE A 219 11.48 1.40 22.18
C ILE A 219 11.63 2.16 20.87
N GLN A 220 12.75 1.94 20.19
CA GLN A 220 12.97 2.43 18.84
C GLN A 220 12.53 1.37 17.84
N VAL A 221 11.74 1.80 16.87
CA VAL A 221 11.19 0.96 15.81
C VAL A 221 11.65 1.51 14.49
N GLU A 222 12.22 0.66 13.66
CA GLU A 222 12.64 1.02 12.31
C GLU A 222 11.66 0.45 11.29
N LEU A 223 10.97 1.31 10.57
CA LEU A 223 10.07 0.96 9.48
C LEU A 223 10.77 1.16 8.15
N THR A 224 10.68 0.15 7.29
CA THR A 224 11.03 0.30 5.88
C THR A 224 9.74 0.32 5.07
N THR A 225 9.46 1.44 4.43
CA THR A 225 8.29 1.61 3.56
C THR A 225 8.41 0.75 2.29
N PHE A 226 7.29 0.57 1.58
CA PHE A 226 7.28 -0.16 0.30
C PHE A 226 8.05 0.54 -0.84
N SER A 227 8.57 1.74 -0.58
CA SER A 227 9.39 2.54 -1.49
C SER A 227 10.86 2.64 -1.04
N ASP A 228 11.30 1.78 -0.13
CA ASP A 228 12.65 1.75 0.47
C ASP A 228 13.01 3.00 1.30
N VAL A 229 12.03 3.83 1.66
CA VAL A 229 12.24 4.87 2.68
C VAL A 229 12.32 4.24 4.06
N ARG A 230 13.41 4.49 4.78
CA ARG A 230 13.59 4.04 6.17
C ARG A 230 13.19 5.15 7.13
N LEU A 231 12.35 4.82 8.11
CA LEU A 231 11.86 5.70 9.15
C LEU A 231 12.14 5.08 10.52
N ALA A 232 12.76 5.84 11.40
CA ALA A 232 12.88 5.53 12.81
C ALA A 232 11.75 6.22 13.59
N ALA A 233 11.04 5.46 14.41
CA ALA A 233 10.03 5.92 15.35
C ALA A 233 10.42 5.57 16.79
N LEU A 234 9.88 6.31 17.76
CA LEU A 234 10.01 6.01 19.18
C LEU A 234 8.63 5.86 19.82
N CYS A 235 8.39 4.72 20.45
CA CYS A 235 7.18 4.46 21.24
C CYS A 235 7.52 4.09 22.69
N SER A 236 6.53 4.18 23.59
CA SER A 236 6.63 3.64 24.95
C SER A 236 6.50 2.11 24.94
N PRO A 237 6.99 1.41 25.98
CA PRO A 237 6.72 -0.03 26.14
C PRO A 237 5.23 -0.38 26.16
N GLU A 238 4.39 0.50 26.72
CA GLU A 238 2.93 0.34 26.77
C GLU A 238 2.34 0.41 25.35
N GLU A 239 2.73 1.41 24.56
CA GLU A 239 2.32 1.55 23.15
C GLU A 239 2.78 0.34 22.32
N ALA A 240 4.01 -0.12 22.50
CA ALA A 240 4.51 -1.31 21.82
C ALA A 240 3.72 -2.58 22.19
N GLY A 241 3.31 -2.70 23.46
CA GLY A 241 2.44 -3.78 23.92
C GLY A 241 1.07 -3.74 23.27
N LEU A 242 0.44 -2.56 23.18
CA LEU A 242 -0.85 -2.37 22.52
C LEU A 242 -0.80 -2.66 21.02
N LEU A 243 0.32 -2.32 20.37
CA LEU A 243 0.54 -2.60 18.95
C LEU A 243 0.97 -4.06 18.68
N GLU A 244 1.16 -4.87 19.73
CA GLU A 244 1.76 -6.21 19.67
C GLU A 244 3.05 -6.22 18.81
N LEU A 245 3.92 -5.24 19.06
CA LEU A 245 5.01 -4.89 18.16
C LEU A 245 5.99 -6.05 17.93
N HIS A 246 6.18 -6.45 16.68
CA HIS A 246 7.17 -7.46 16.29
C HIS A 246 7.79 -7.18 14.91
N GLU A 247 8.99 -7.70 14.67
CA GLU A 247 9.64 -7.58 13.37
C GLU A 247 8.80 -8.26 12.28
N ASN A 248 8.83 -7.70 11.07
CA ASN A 248 8.03 -8.10 9.92
C ASN A 248 6.53 -7.78 10.01
N GLN A 249 6.09 -7.08 11.06
CA GLN A 249 4.75 -6.50 11.14
C GLN A 249 4.62 -5.32 10.17
N VAL A 250 3.44 -5.14 9.56
CA VAL A 250 3.12 -3.92 8.80
C VAL A 250 2.45 -2.94 9.74
N LEU A 251 2.96 -1.71 9.78
CA LEU A 251 2.39 -0.61 10.56
C LEU A 251 2.35 0.65 9.72
N SER A 252 1.49 1.58 10.13
CA SER A 252 1.49 2.94 9.63
C SER A 252 2.24 3.87 10.59
N ALA A 253 2.97 4.82 10.02
CA ALA A 253 3.82 5.77 10.71
C ALA A 253 3.43 7.19 10.28
N HIS A 254 2.91 7.98 11.22
CA HIS A 254 2.54 9.36 11.01
C HIS A 254 3.67 10.29 11.46
N VAL A 255 4.14 11.19 10.59
CA VAL A 255 5.21 12.15 10.90
C VAL A 255 4.62 13.53 11.16
N ASP A 256 4.85 14.07 12.36
CA ASP A 256 4.41 15.41 12.74
C ASP A 256 5.06 16.50 11.85
N PRO A 257 4.27 17.22 11.02
CA PRO A 257 4.77 18.25 10.11
C PRO A 257 5.54 19.39 10.79
N ALA A 258 5.18 19.75 12.02
CA ALA A 258 5.79 20.85 12.76
C ALA A 258 7.17 20.50 13.33
N ARG A 259 7.53 19.20 13.30
CA ARG A 259 8.80 18.69 13.81
C ARG A 259 9.80 18.36 12.70
N ILE A 260 9.49 18.77 11.48
CA ILE A 260 10.34 18.59 10.30
C ILE A 260 11.16 19.85 10.08
N VAL A 261 12.48 19.68 9.99
CA VAL A 261 13.44 20.73 9.63
C VAL A 261 13.82 20.54 8.17
N VAL A 262 13.59 21.57 7.35
CA VAL A 262 13.97 21.57 5.93
C VAL A 262 15.30 22.29 5.73
N CYS A 263 16.21 21.69 4.98
CA CYS A 263 17.53 22.24 4.65
C CYS A 263 17.78 22.14 3.14
N ALA A 264 18.39 23.17 2.56
CA ALA A 264 18.77 23.16 1.15
C ALA A 264 19.92 22.17 0.87
N GLU A 265 20.81 21.98 1.85
CA GLU A 265 21.98 21.12 1.75
C GLU A 265 21.94 20.01 2.79
N LYS A 266 22.73 18.97 2.55
CA LYS A 266 22.85 17.86 3.50
C LYS A 266 23.59 18.34 4.75
N MET A 267 23.02 18.08 5.91
CA MET A 267 23.55 18.52 7.20
C MET A 267 23.96 17.30 8.03
N SER A 268 25.05 17.43 8.79
CA SER A 268 25.36 16.49 9.86
C SER A 268 24.54 16.88 11.10
N ALA A 269 23.52 16.09 11.42
CA ALA A 269 22.63 16.36 12.55
C ALA A 269 22.40 15.09 13.38
N SER A 270 21.98 15.26 14.64
CA SER A 270 21.52 14.17 15.51
C SER A 270 20.11 13.67 15.17
N LEU A 271 19.48 14.23 14.15
CA LEU A 271 18.17 13.83 13.65
C LEU A 271 18.32 12.54 12.83
N VAL A 272 17.69 11.47 13.31
CA VAL A 272 17.85 10.12 12.76
C VAL A 272 17.16 9.96 11.41
N ASN A 273 16.03 10.63 11.19
CA ASN A 273 15.32 10.57 9.92
C ASN A 273 15.80 11.68 8.99
N CYS A 274 16.08 11.30 7.74
CA CYS A 274 16.44 12.22 6.67
C CYS A 274 15.79 11.75 5.36
N LEU A 275 14.87 12.55 4.84
CA LEU A 275 14.22 12.32 3.54
C LEU A 275 14.70 13.38 2.55
N HIS A 276 15.07 12.95 1.34
CA HIS A 276 15.39 13.86 0.25
C HIS A 276 14.16 14.06 -0.64
N GLY A 277 13.82 15.30 -0.96
CA GLY A 277 12.65 15.63 -1.77
C GLY A 277 12.84 16.87 -2.62
N VAL A 278 11.83 17.16 -3.44
CA VAL A 278 11.72 18.37 -4.24
C VAL A 278 10.53 19.17 -3.75
N VAL A 279 10.68 20.49 -3.58
CA VAL A 279 9.55 21.35 -3.22
C VAL A 279 8.53 21.33 -4.36
N GLU A 280 7.34 20.80 -4.11
CA GLU A 280 6.24 20.72 -5.08
C GLU A 280 5.35 21.96 -5.02
N SER A 281 5.04 22.43 -3.81
CA SER A 281 4.28 23.64 -3.59
C SER A 281 4.64 24.27 -2.26
N LEU A 282 4.42 25.59 -2.15
CA LEU A 282 4.49 26.33 -0.91
C LEU A 282 3.17 27.08 -0.70
N HIS A 283 2.60 26.96 0.49
CA HIS A 283 1.42 27.70 0.90
C HIS A 283 1.80 28.60 2.08
N ALA A 284 2.20 29.82 1.75
CA ALA A 284 2.68 30.79 2.74
C ALA A 284 1.52 31.53 3.40
N ASP A 285 1.59 31.64 4.72
CA ASP A 285 0.83 32.59 5.54
C ASP A 285 1.79 33.59 6.22
N MET A 286 1.26 34.54 6.97
CA MET A 286 2.00 35.61 7.67
C MET A 286 2.98 35.07 8.72
N VAL A 287 2.69 33.89 9.29
CA VAL A 287 3.48 33.31 10.39
C VAL A 287 4.17 32.02 9.93
N GLU A 288 3.40 31.08 9.41
CA GLU A 288 3.87 29.77 8.98
C GLU A 288 3.69 29.58 7.47
N THR A 289 4.53 28.75 6.89
CA THR A 289 4.43 28.30 5.51
C THR A 289 4.36 26.79 5.51
N PHE A 290 3.32 26.25 4.89
CA PHE A 290 3.20 24.82 4.64
C PHE A 290 3.96 24.48 3.35
N VAL A 291 4.97 23.63 3.47
CA VAL A 291 5.81 23.20 2.36
C VAL A 291 5.48 21.76 2.02
N CYS A 292 5.08 21.52 0.77
CA CYS A 292 4.88 20.18 0.23
C CYS A 292 6.15 19.72 -0.48
N LEU A 293 6.71 18.60 -0.04
CA LEU A 293 7.91 17.99 -0.59
C LEU A 293 7.54 16.69 -1.31
N GLY A 294 7.73 16.66 -2.63
CA GLY A 294 7.65 15.45 -3.43
C GLY A 294 8.84 14.56 -3.16
N LEU A 295 8.57 13.35 -2.68
CA LEU A 295 9.57 12.32 -2.44
C LEU A 295 9.81 11.50 -3.73
N PRO A 296 10.96 10.81 -3.87
CA PRO A 296 11.31 10.05 -5.08
C PRO A 296 10.31 8.94 -5.43
N ASP A 297 9.51 8.51 -4.46
CA ASP A 297 8.49 7.48 -4.62
C ASP A 297 7.12 8.02 -5.07
N GLY A 298 7.01 9.34 -5.26
CA GLY A 298 5.77 10.03 -5.66
C GLY A 298 4.81 10.29 -4.50
N THR A 299 5.26 10.10 -3.25
CA THR A 299 4.52 10.56 -2.06
C THR A 299 4.90 11.99 -1.71
N THR A 300 4.03 12.69 -0.97
CA THR A 300 4.27 14.06 -0.54
C THR A 300 4.47 14.09 0.97
N LEU A 301 5.61 14.62 1.41
CA LEU A 301 5.88 14.98 2.80
C LEU A 301 5.57 16.46 3.01
N ARG A 302 4.72 16.77 3.99
CA ARG A 302 4.35 18.14 4.38
C ARG A 302 5.16 18.56 5.58
N ALA A 303 5.76 19.75 5.52
CA ALA A 303 6.46 20.37 6.63
C ALA A 303 5.86 21.74 6.93
N THR A 304 5.77 22.12 8.19
CA THR A 304 5.38 23.46 8.62
C THR A 304 6.63 24.22 9.05
N LEU A 305 6.90 25.37 8.42
CA LEU A 305 8.07 26.20 8.68
C LEU A 305 7.66 27.62 9.01
N ASP A 306 8.46 28.35 9.80
CA ASP A 306 8.32 29.80 9.90
C ASP A 306 8.46 30.45 8.52
N THR A 307 7.54 31.33 8.12
CA THR A 307 7.58 32.01 6.82
C THR A 307 8.89 32.78 6.61
N ARG A 308 9.47 33.33 7.69
CA ARG A 308 10.80 33.98 7.63
C ARG A 308 11.94 33.02 7.28
N ALA A 309 11.84 31.75 7.67
CA ALA A 309 12.85 30.74 7.38
C ALA A 309 12.82 30.32 5.89
N VAL A 310 11.63 30.29 5.27
CA VAL A 310 11.45 30.00 3.84
C VAL A 310 12.24 30.99 2.97
N GLY A 311 12.15 32.28 3.29
CA GLY A 311 12.90 33.34 2.60
C GLY A 311 14.41 33.18 2.74
N LYS A 312 14.91 32.89 3.95
CA LYS A 312 16.35 32.65 4.21
C LYS A 312 16.89 31.42 3.48
N LEU A 313 16.08 30.37 3.38
CA LEU A 313 16.43 29.14 2.68
C LEU A 313 16.24 29.25 1.16
N HIS A 314 15.72 30.37 0.66
CA HIS A 314 15.36 30.57 -0.74
C HIS A 314 14.57 29.38 -1.31
N LEU A 315 13.59 28.89 -0.56
CA LEU A 315 12.76 27.77 -1.00
C LEU A 315 11.81 28.24 -2.10
N VAL A 316 11.80 27.49 -3.20
CA VAL A 316 10.95 27.72 -4.37
C VAL A 316 10.55 26.36 -4.93
N GLU A 317 9.43 26.31 -5.65
CA GLU A 317 9.02 25.10 -6.36
C GLU A 317 10.14 24.58 -7.27
N GLY A 318 10.31 23.26 -7.32
CA GLY A 318 11.39 22.59 -8.04
C GLY A 318 12.73 22.52 -7.29
N LYS A 319 12.88 23.20 -6.15
CA LYS A 319 14.13 23.14 -5.37
C LYS A 319 14.29 21.80 -4.67
N LYS A 320 15.47 21.20 -4.79
CA LYS A 320 15.85 19.99 -4.03
C LYS A 320 16.22 20.36 -2.60
N VAL A 321 15.71 19.59 -1.65
CA VAL A 321 15.90 19.82 -0.21
C VAL A 321 16.00 18.51 0.55
N PHE A 322 16.47 18.61 1.79
CA PHE A 322 16.50 17.54 2.78
C PHE A 322 15.56 17.88 3.94
N ALA A 323 14.70 16.95 4.29
CA ALA A 323 13.80 17.03 5.44
C ALA A 323 14.34 16.13 6.56
N TYR A 324 14.62 16.72 7.72
CA TYR A 324 15.11 16.02 8.90
C TYR A 324 14.10 16.08 10.03
N PHE A 325 13.94 14.99 10.77
CA PHE A 325 13.09 14.96 11.96
C PHE A 325 13.56 13.91 12.96
N PRO A 326 13.32 14.11 14.27
CA PRO A 326 13.70 13.14 15.27
C PRO A 326 12.78 11.92 15.21
N ALA A 327 13.23 10.77 15.70
CA ALA A 327 12.39 9.57 15.77
C ALA A 327 11.13 9.78 16.65
N GLY A 328 11.20 10.67 17.64
CA GLY A 328 10.06 11.07 18.47
C GLY A 328 9.05 12.00 17.77
N ALA A 329 9.27 12.38 16.51
CA ALA A 329 8.27 13.04 15.67
C ALA A 329 7.39 12.03 14.90
N VAL A 330 7.70 10.74 14.97
CA VAL A 330 6.99 9.68 14.26
C VAL A 330 6.13 8.90 15.24
N ARG A 331 4.83 8.87 15.01
CA ARG A 331 3.86 8.07 15.78
C ARG A 331 3.50 6.82 15.01
N LEU A 332 3.55 5.67 15.67
CA LEU A 332 3.09 4.39 15.13
C LEU A 332 1.60 4.23 15.37
N LEU A 333 0.89 3.70 14.37
CA LEU A 333 -0.53 3.43 14.41
C LEU A 333 -0.76 1.96 14.02
N ALA A 334 -1.65 1.30 14.75
CA ALA A 334 -2.18 -0.01 14.35
C ALA A 334 -3.26 0.19 13.29
N ASP A 335 -3.22 -0.65 12.26
CA ASP A 335 -4.26 -0.76 11.24
C ASP A 335 -5.44 -1.64 11.69
#